data_AF-A0A847BKA7-F1
#
_entry.id   AF-A0A847BKA7-F1
#
_cell.length_a   1.000
_cell.length_b   1.000
_cell.length_c   1.000
_cell.angle_alpha   90.00
_cell.angle_beta   90.00
_cell.angle_gamma   90.00
#
_symmetry.space_group_name_H-M   'P 1'
#
loop_
_entity.id
_entity.type
_entity.pdbx_description
1 polymer ?
#
loop_
_entity_poly.entity_id
_entity_poly.type
_entity_poly.pdbx_seq_one_letter_code
_entity_poly.pdbx_strand_id
1 'polypeptide(L)'
;CSAEGVEALLPEAVMAPQALQLPSLRMGNEWYGIGSGWTLAESMSATTLALVSQRNATAEPAAEEMVLLAARNYAQGIRPMAHESQPIYLRDQVAWQKGA
;
A
#
# COMPACT_ATOMS: atom_id res chain seq x y z
N CYS A 1 -13.76 -7.50 9.03
CA CYS A 1 -13.79 -7.26 7.58
C CYS A 1 -15.06 -7.89 7.02
N SER A 2 -16.02 -7.08 6.59
CA SER A 2 -17.24 -7.56 5.90
C SER A 2 -16.86 -8.32 4.63
N ALA A 3 -17.78 -9.14 4.13
CA ALA A 3 -17.59 -10.00 2.96
C ALA A 3 -17.39 -9.26 1.62
N GLU A 4 -17.26 -7.94 1.65
CA GLU A 4 -16.94 -7.12 0.49
C GLU A 4 -15.41 -7.13 0.29
N GLY A 5 -14.98 -7.25 -0.96
CA GLY A 5 -13.58 -7.50 -1.32
C GLY A 5 -12.60 -6.41 -0.87
N VAL A 6 -11.33 -6.60 -1.20
CA VAL A 6 -10.32 -5.55 -1.07
C VAL A 6 -10.32 -4.73 -2.36
N GLU A 7 -10.40 -3.41 -2.24
CA GLU A 7 -10.31 -2.47 -3.36
C GLU A 7 -8.99 -1.68 -3.27
N ALA A 8 -8.20 -1.71 -4.33
CA ALA A 8 -7.02 -0.87 -4.45
C ALA A 8 -7.45 0.54 -4.88
N LEU A 9 -7.20 1.53 -4.02
CA LEU A 9 -7.59 2.94 -4.28
C LEU A 9 -6.46 3.78 -4.89
N LEU A 10 -5.23 3.30 -4.84
CA LEU A 10 -4.04 3.92 -5.43
C LEU A 10 -3.15 2.84 -6.06
N PRO A 11 -2.39 3.16 -7.12
CA PRO A 11 -1.35 2.27 -7.63
C PRO A 11 -0.22 2.10 -6.61
N GLU A 12 0.44 0.95 -6.63
CA GLU A 12 1.67 0.72 -5.86
C GLU A 12 2.79 1.66 -6.34
N ALA A 13 3.53 2.26 -5.41
CA ALA A 13 4.59 3.21 -5.75
C ALA A 13 5.65 3.32 -4.65
N VAL A 14 6.87 3.68 -5.06
CA VAL A 14 7.91 4.18 -4.15
C VAL A 14 8.01 5.70 -4.34
N MET A 15 7.84 6.46 -3.26
CA MET A 15 7.88 7.92 -3.30
C MET A 15 8.47 8.51 -2.03
N ALA A 16 8.84 9.79 -2.08
CA ALA A 16 9.21 10.56 -0.89
C ALA A 16 7.99 10.71 0.04
N PRO A 17 8.15 10.68 1.38
CA PRO A 17 7.02 10.80 2.32
C PRO A 17 6.17 12.06 2.12
N GLN A 18 6.78 13.17 1.71
CA GLN A 18 6.11 14.44 1.42
C GLN A 18 5.16 14.35 0.22
N ALA A 19 5.40 13.41 -0.70
CA ALA A 19 4.61 13.25 -1.92
C ALA A 19 3.39 12.34 -1.74
N LEU A 20 3.25 11.66 -0.60
CA LEU A 20 2.12 10.78 -0.32
C LEU A 20 0.82 11.60 -0.23
N GLN A 21 -0.13 11.30 -1.09
CA GLN A 21 -1.48 11.87 -1.08
C GLN A 21 -2.50 10.74 -0.91
N LEU A 22 -3.32 10.83 0.14
CA LEU A 22 -4.37 9.85 0.41
C LEU A 22 -5.71 10.32 -0.16
N PRO A 23 -6.52 9.43 -0.76
CA PRO A 23 -7.87 9.76 -1.16
C PRO A 23 -8.71 10.21 0.03
N SER A 24 -9.56 11.21 -0.18
CA SER A 24 -10.59 11.55 0.80
C SER A 24 -11.58 10.40 0.92
N LEU A 25 -11.84 9.97 2.16
CA LEU A 25 -12.86 8.96 2.43
C LEU A 25 -14.23 9.62 2.64
N ARG A 26 -15.30 8.81 2.61
CA ARG A 26 -16.65 9.28 2.98
C ARG A 26 -16.64 9.83 4.41
N MET A 27 -17.51 10.80 4.68
CA MET A 27 -17.64 11.44 5.99
C MET A 27 -17.70 10.42 7.12
N GLY A 28 -16.76 10.52 8.06
CA GLY A 28 -16.65 9.64 9.24
C GLY A 28 -15.65 8.48 9.10
N ASN A 29 -15.06 8.27 7.92
CA ASN A 29 -14.01 7.28 7.72
C ASN A 29 -12.62 7.93 7.73
N GLU A 30 -11.68 7.28 8.40
CA GLU A 30 -10.29 7.73 8.54
C GLU A 30 -9.34 6.60 8.13
N TRP A 31 -8.13 6.96 7.72
CA TRP A 31 -7.11 5.98 7.37
C TRP A 31 -6.41 5.43 8.61
N TYR A 32 -6.03 4.15 8.53
CA TYR A 32 -5.11 3.53 9.47
C TYR A 32 -3.79 3.23 8.75
N GLY A 33 -2.69 3.78 9.26
CA GLY A 33 -1.36 3.56 8.71
C GLY A 33 -0.72 2.26 9.21
N ILE A 34 -0.32 1.35 8.33
CA ILE A 34 0.38 0.10 8.67
C ILE A 34 1.77 0.06 8.02
N GLY A 35 2.78 -0.38 8.78
CA GLY A 35 4.12 -0.70 8.29
C GLY A 35 5.18 0.37 8.57
N SER A 36 6.44 -0.03 8.41
CA SER A 36 7.62 0.76 8.79
C SER A 36 7.77 2.11 8.09
N GLY A 37 7.11 2.32 6.94
CA GLY A 37 7.05 3.63 6.28
C GLY A 37 6.45 4.74 7.16
N TRP A 38 5.61 4.41 8.13
CA TRP A 38 5.02 5.38 9.07
C TRP A 38 5.99 5.89 10.14
N THR A 39 7.19 5.32 10.25
CA THR A 39 8.29 5.94 11.03
C THR A 39 8.70 7.30 10.45
N LEU A 40 8.44 7.54 9.17
CA LEU A 40 8.73 8.79 8.46
C LEU A 40 7.59 9.81 8.52
N ALA A 41 6.60 9.61 9.40
CA ALA A 41 5.40 10.43 9.37
C ALA A 41 5.63 11.92 9.64
N GLU A 42 6.66 12.30 10.40
CA GLU A 42 7.05 13.70 10.60
C GLU A 42 7.51 14.39 9.30
N SER A 43 7.88 13.59 8.29
CA SER A 43 8.24 14.05 6.95
C SER A 43 7.05 14.06 5.97
N MET A 44 5.85 13.65 6.39
CA MET A 44 4.66 13.65 5.53
C MET A 44 3.94 15.00 5.59
N SER A 45 3.08 15.27 4.59
CA SER A 45 2.30 16.51 4.57
C SER A 45 1.27 16.56 5.71
N ALA A 46 0.99 17.76 6.22
CA ALA A 46 -0.05 17.96 7.25
C ALA A 46 -1.44 17.49 6.76
N THR A 47 -1.73 17.66 5.47
CA THR A 47 -2.98 17.18 4.85
C THR A 47 -3.08 15.66 4.94
N THR A 48 -2.00 14.94 4.67
CA THR A 48 -1.96 13.47 4.77
C THR A 48 -2.15 13.02 6.22
N LEU A 49 -1.44 13.65 7.16
CA LEU A 49 -1.56 13.31 8.58
C LEU A 49 -2.95 13.59 9.15
N ALA A 50 -3.63 14.64 8.67
CA ALA A 50 -4.98 14.96 9.10
C ALA A 50 -6.04 13.92 8.70
N LEU A 51 -5.74 13.05 7.72
CA LEU A 51 -6.65 11.98 7.28
C LEU A 51 -6.38 10.64 7.95
N VAL A 52 -5.35 10.53 8.79
CA VAL A 52 -4.89 9.27 9.39
C VAL A 52 -5.09 9.34 10.91
N SER A 53 -5.96 8.49 11.44
CA SER A 53 -6.31 8.54 12.87
C SER A 53 -5.39 7.70 13.74
N GLN A 54 -4.85 6.62 13.20
CA GLN A 54 -3.95 5.71 13.90
C GLN A 54 -2.87 5.16 12.98
N ARG A 55 -1.75 4.76 13.58
CA ARG A 55 -0.60 4.20 12.87
C ARG A 55 0.01 3.07 13.69
N ASN A 56 0.39 1.99 13.02
CA ASN A 56 1.22 0.92 13.55
C ASN A 56 2.46 0.77 12.66
N ALA A 57 3.56 1.39 13.09
CA ALA A 57 4.80 1.42 12.32
C ALA A 57 5.64 0.13 12.45
N THR A 58 5.27 -0.79 13.34
CA THR A 58 6.03 -2.03 13.60
C THR A 58 5.32 -3.26 13.07
N ALA A 59 4.13 -3.11 12.48
CA ALA A 59 3.41 -4.20 11.85
C ALA A 59 4.18 -4.70 10.62
N GLU A 60 4.39 -6.01 10.57
CA GLU A 60 5.03 -6.70 9.45
C GLU A 60 4.01 -7.56 8.69
N PRO A 61 4.24 -7.85 7.40
CA PRO A 61 3.40 -8.77 6.65
C PRO A 61 3.37 -10.17 7.28
N ALA A 62 2.17 -10.68 7.56
CA ALA A 62 1.98 -11.99 8.18
C ALA A 62 1.48 -13.02 7.15
N ALA A 63 2.12 -14.19 7.10
CA ALA A 63 1.74 -15.26 6.16
C ALA A 63 0.29 -15.74 6.36
N GLU A 64 -0.20 -15.72 7.60
CA GLU A 64 -1.60 -16.06 7.94
C GLU A 64 -2.62 -15.08 7.36
N GLU A 65 -2.25 -13.82 7.13
CA GLU A 65 -3.09 -12.84 6.45
C GLU A 65 -2.97 -12.95 4.93
N MET A 66 -1.75 -13.20 4.43
CA MET A 66 -1.50 -13.41 3.00
C MET A 66 -2.31 -14.58 2.43
N VAL A 67 -2.42 -15.69 3.17
CA VAL A 67 -3.16 -16.87 2.71
C VAL A 67 -4.66 -16.59 2.57
N LEU A 68 -5.24 -15.68 3.35
CA LEU A 68 -6.65 -15.28 3.21
C LEU A 68 -6.90 -14.55 1.90
N LEU A 69 -5.96 -13.70 1.46
CA LEU A 69 -6.01 -13.03 0.16
C LEU A 69 -5.84 -14.06 -0.97
N ALA A 70 -4.86 -14.96 -0.84
CA ALA A 70 -4.61 -16.02 -1.83
C ALA A 70 -5.80 -16.98 -1.98
N ALA A 71 -6.47 -17.34 -0.88
CA ALA A 71 -7.64 -18.22 -0.91
C ALA A 71 -8.81 -17.60 -1.72
N ARG A 72 -9.02 -16.29 -1.61
CA ARG A 72 -10.03 -15.57 -2.42
C ARG A 72 -9.67 -15.60 -3.91
N ASN A 73 -8.42 -15.28 -4.24
CA ASN A 73 -7.91 -15.34 -5.61
C ASN A 73 -8.05 -16.75 -6.21
N TYR A 74 -7.70 -17.78 -5.43
CA TYR A 74 -7.83 -19.18 -5.83
C TYR A 74 -9.28 -19.55 -6.15
N ALA A 75 -10.23 -19.16 -5.29
CA ALA A 75 -11.66 -19.38 -5.48
C ALA A 75 -12.21 -18.66 -6.73
N GLN A 76 -11.62 -17.52 -7.11
CA GLN A 76 -11.94 -16.79 -8.34
C GLN A 76 -11.20 -17.31 -9.59
N GLY A 77 -10.37 -18.35 -9.46
CA GLY A 77 -9.61 -18.93 -10.57
C GLY A 77 -8.29 -18.23 -10.88
N ILE A 78 -7.89 -17.23 -10.10
CA ILE A 78 -6.62 -16.50 -10.27
C ILE A 78 -5.48 -17.35 -9.68
N ARG A 79 -4.77 -18.05 -10.56
CA ARG A 79 -3.71 -19.03 -10.21
C ARG A 79 -2.61 -18.97 -11.27
N PRO A 80 -1.65 -18.03 -11.17
CA PRO A 80 -0.55 -17.95 -12.14
C PRO A 80 0.30 -19.21 -12.09
N MET A 81 0.88 -19.57 -13.23
CA MET A 81 1.87 -20.65 -13.28
C MET A 81 3.11 -20.23 -12.48
N ALA A 82 3.84 -21.21 -11.95
CA ALA A 82 5.02 -20.94 -11.12
C ALA A 82 6.05 -20.02 -11.81
N HIS A 83 6.20 -20.12 -13.14
CA HIS A 83 7.12 -19.29 -13.92
C HIS A 83 6.59 -17.88 -14.26
N GLU A 84 5.30 -17.62 -14.04
CA GLU A 84 4.68 -16.30 -14.26
C GLU A 84 4.76 -15.42 -13.01
N SER A 85 4.96 -16.03 -11.84
CA SER A 85 5.13 -15.32 -10.57
C SER A 85 6.48 -14.58 -10.54
N GLN A 86 6.43 -13.26 -10.69
CA GLN A 86 7.62 -12.39 -10.68
C GLN A 86 7.51 -11.33 -9.57
N PRO A 87 8.63 -10.89 -8.98
CA PRO A 87 8.63 -9.76 -8.06
C PRO A 87 8.13 -8.48 -8.74
N ILE A 88 7.38 -7.66 -7.99
CA ILE A 88 6.99 -6.33 -8.47
C ILE A 88 8.20 -5.39 -8.30
N TYR A 89 8.59 -4.75 -9.41
CA TYR A 89 9.62 -3.72 -9.42
C TYR A 89 8.97 -2.35 -9.35
N LEU A 90 9.14 -1.62 -8.24
CA LEU A 90 8.46 -0.34 -7.98
C LEU A 90 9.34 0.91 -8.20
N ARG A 91 10.61 0.74 -8.63
CA ARG A 91 11.58 1.84 -8.79
C ARG A 91 11.67 2.29 -10.24
N ASP A 92 10.55 2.75 -10.79
CA ASP A 92 10.49 3.11 -12.21
C ASP A 92 11.18 4.45 -12.53
N GLN A 93 11.46 5.28 -11.52
CA GLN A 93 12.04 6.63 -11.68
C GLN A 93 13.51 6.75 -11.26
N VAL A 94 14.34 5.75 -11.59
CA VAL A 94 15.81 5.82 -11.40
C VAL A 94 16.57 6.22 -12.67
N ALA A 95 15.88 6.48 -13.78
CA ALA A 95 16.52 6.94 -15.00
C ALA A 95 17.11 8.35 -14.80
N TRP A 96 18.42 8.37 -14.53
CA TRP A 96 19.29 9.54 -14.57
C TRP A 96 18.88 10.52 -15.69
N GLN A 97 18.54 11.75 -15.35
CA GLN A 97 18.73 12.85 -16.29
C GLN A 97 20.24 13.11 -16.37
N LYS A 98 20.87 12.60 -17.43
CA LYS A 98 22.21 13.03 -17.82
C LYS A 98 22.11 14.53 -18.11
N GLY A 99 22.81 15.34 -17.32
CA GLY A 99 22.64 16.80 -17.24
C GLY A 99 22.58 17.48 -18.60
N ALA A 100 21.69 18.46 -18.69
CA ALA A 100 21.75 19.53 -19.69
C ALA A 100 22.58 20.69 -19.11
#